data_AF-A0AAU2KF49-F1
#
_entry.id   AF-A0AAU2KF49-F1
#
_cell.length_a   1.000
_cell.length_b   1.000
_cell.length_c   1.000
_cell.angle_alpha   90.00
_cell.angle_beta   90.00
_cell.angle_gamma   90.00
#
_symmetry.space_group_name_H-M   'P 1'
#
loop_
_entity.id
_entity.type
_entity.pdbx_description
1 polymer ?
#
loop_
_entity_poly.entity_id
_entity_poly.type
_entity_poly.pdbx_seq_one_letter_code
_entity_poly.pdbx_strand_id
1 'polypeptide(L)'
;MAFEELGELLDESIELPIAGRIYTVPAPSAEIGLRTQALIHAAAVAADGGRADEQVLGDAAERDLYRDVLGPAHDEMIADGVKWPTLKHSAITAMVWIAQDKAAAERYWTAAGDPSRLAPNRAARRSQSGAASSTPSRGSTSGTSTRPAPARGAGKKGRKRH
;
A
#
# COMPACT_ATOMS: atom_id res chain seq x y z
N MET A 1 -20.29 8.50 -35.55
CA MET A 1 -20.76 8.00 -34.24
C MET A 1 -20.61 9.15 -33.27
N ALA A 2 -21.66 9.51 -32.55
CA ALA A 2 -21.60 10.52 -31.50
C ALA A 2 -21.24 9.84 -30.18
N PHE A 3 -20.54 10.56 -29.30
CA PHE A 3 -20.26 10.09 -27.95
C PHE A 3 -21.56 10.04 -27.13
N GLU A 4 -21.66 9.07 -26.21
CA GLU A 4 -22.73 9.01 -25.20
C GLU A 4 -22.61 10.16 -24.20
N GLU A 5 -23.72 10.51 -23.55
CA GLU A 5 -23.74 11.58 -22.55
C GLU A 5 -22.94 11.15 -21.31
N LEU A 6 -22.12 12.06 -20.76
CA LEU A 6 -21.13 11.74 -19.75
C LEU A 6 -21.74 11.41 -18.37
N GLY A 7 -22.87 12.02 -18.01
CA GLY A 7 -23.59 11.75 -16.78
C GLY A 7 -24.21 10.35 -16.74
N GLU A 8 -24.54 9.76 -17.88
CA GLU A 8 -25.01 8.36 -17.95
C GLU A 8 -23.86 7.35 -17.73
N LEU A 9 -22.61 7.77 -17.92
CA LEU A 9 -21.43 6.91 -17.85
C LEU A 9 -20.64 7.04 -16.54
N LEU A 10 -20.73 8.18 -15.86
CA LEU A 10 -19.96 8.47 -14.65
C LEU A 10 -20.77 8.16 -13.40
N ASP A 11 -20.16 7.37 -12.51
CA ASP A 11 -20.72 7.09 -11.19
C ASP A 11 -20.44 8.30 -10.29
N GLU A 12 -21.40 9.24 -10.23
CA GLU A 12 -21.23 10.57 -9.62
C GLU A 12 -21.21 10.56 -8.08
N SER A 13 -21.12 9.39 -7.43
CA SER A 13 -21.07 9.33 -5.98
C SER A 13 -20.38 8.07 -5.43
N ILE A 14 -19.92 8.19 -4.18
CA ILE A 14 -19.48 7.05 -3.37
C ILE A 14 -20.33 6.96 -2.09
N GLU A 15 -20.57 5.72 -1.66
CA GLU A 15 -21.32 5.41 -0.45
C GLU A 15 -20.37 4.96 0.66
N LEU A 16 -20.44 5.62 1.82
CA LEU A 16 -19.57 5.37 2.95
C LEU A 16 -20.39 4.83 4.14
N PRO A 17 -20.35 3.51 4.43
CA PRO A 17 -21.11 2.91 5.52
C PRO A 17 -20.43 3.12 6.88
N ILE A 18 -21.04 3.89 7.78
CA ILE A 18 -20.51 4.20 9.11
C ILE A 18 -21.59 3.93 10.17
N ALA A 19 -21.28 3.06 11.14
CA ALA A 19 -22.14 2.77 12.28
C ALA A 19 -23.61 2.40 11.92
N GLY A 20 -23.82 1.71 10.80
CA GLY A 20 -25.15 1.29 10.34
C GLY A 20 -25.91 2.35 9.51
N ARG A 21 -25.30 3.50 9.25
CA ARG A 21 -25.80 4.52 8.31
C ARG A 21 -24.90 4.61 7.09
N ILE A 22 -25.49 4.90 5.93
CA ILE A 22 -24.75 5.13 4.68
C ILE A 22 -24.73 6.64 4.44
N TYR A 23 -23.54 7.17 4.20
CA TYR A 23 -23.33 8.57 3.82
C TYR A 23 -22.96 8.62 2.34
N THR A 24 -23.73 9.37 1.55
CA THR A 24 -23.49 9.54 0.12
C THR A 24 -22.64 10.77 -0.12
N VAL A 25 -21.46 10.59 -0.68
CA VAL A 25 -20.55 11.68 -1.08
C VAL A 25 -20.70 11.89 -2.58
N PRO A 26 -21.20 13.06 -3.02
CA PRO A 26 -21.31 13.37 -4.45
C PRO A 26 -19.93 13.69 -5.05
N ALA A 27 -19.85 13.62 -6.37
CA ALA A 27 -18.68 14.06 -7.11
C ALA A 27 -18.43 15.55 -6.80
N PRO A 28 -17.19 15.92 -6.45
CA PRO A 28 -16.87 17.30 -6.15
C PRO A 28 -16.92 18.15 -7.43
N SER A 29 -16.92 19.47 -7.26
CA SER A 29 -16.68 20.37 -8.39
C SER A 29 -15.29 20.12 -9.00
N ALA A 30 -15.13 20.44 -10.29
CA ALA A 30 -13.84 20.30 -10.97
C ALA A 30 -12.71 21.07 -10.26
N GLU A 31 -13.01 22.23 -9.68
CA GLU A 31 -12.05 23.02 -8.90
C GLU A 31 -11.54 22.25 -7.67
N ILE A 32 -12.44 21.66 -6.89
CA ILE A 32 -12.10 20.85 -5.72
C ILE A 32 -11.34 19.60 -6.16
N GLY A 33 -11.74 18.96 -7.26
CA GLY A 33 -11.06 17.81 -7.84
C GLY A 33 -9.59 18.10 -8.19
N LEU A 34 -9.35 19.18 -8.94
CA LEU A 34 -8.00 19.61 -9.31
C LEU A 34 -7.14 19.97 -8.10
N ARG A 35 -7.72 20.67 -7.11
CA ARG A 35 -7.03 21.01 -5.86
C ARG A 35 -6.63 19.75 -5.08
N THR A 36 -7.53 18.79 -5.00
CA THR A 36 -7.31 17.50 -4.32
C THR A 36 -6.21 16.70 -5.01
N GLN A 37 -6.22 16.63 -6.33
CA GLN A 37 -5.22 15.93 -7.12
C GLN A 37 -3.82 16.55 -6.95
N ALA A 38 -3.71 17.88 -6.98
CA ALA A 38 -2.45 18.58 -6.76
C ALA A 38 -1.86 18.29 -5.38
N LEU A 39 -2.70 18.24 -4.36
CA LEU A 39 -2.29 17.96 -2.98
C LEU A 39 -1.84 16.51 -2.78
N ILE A 40 -2.56 15.54 -3.33
CA ILE A 40 -2.14 14.13 -3.30
C ILE A 40 -0.83 13.92 -4.05
N HIS A 41 -0.69 14.54 -5.22
CA HIS A 41 0.55 14.45 -6.01
C HIS A 41 1.74 15.06 -5.25
N ALA A 42 1.56 16.22 -4.61
CA ALA A 42 2.59 16.84 -3.79
C ALA A 42 3.00 15.94 -2.61
N ALA A 43 2.04 15.30 -1.94
CA ALA A 43 2.32 14.36 -0.86
C ALA A 43 3.10 13.12 -1.34
N ALA A 44 2.73 12.55 -2.49
CA ALA A 44 3.41 11.40 -3.07
C ALA A 44 4.88 11.70 -3.46
N VAL A 45 5.13 12.84 -4.13
CA VAL A 45 6.49 13.29 -4.49
C VAL A 45 7.36 13.45 -3.25
N ALA A 46 6.77 13.97 -2.17
CA ALA A 46 7.48 14.22 -0.94
C ALA A 46 7.77 12.92 -0.15
N ALA A 47 6.91 11.90 -0.26
CA ALA A 47 7.13 10.56 0.30
C ALA A 47 8.24 9.75 -0.44
N ASP A 48 8.37 9.91 -1.76
CA ASP A 48 9.32 9.18 -2.61
C ASP A 48 10.78 9.68 -2.54
N GLY A 49 11.06 10.75 -1.78
CA GLY A 49 12.43 11.23 -1.61
C GLY A 49 12.59 12.69 -1.18
N GLY A 50 11.50 13.41 -0.92
CA GLY A 50 11.53 14.83 -0.55
C GLY A 50 10.75 15.11 0.73
N ARG A 51 11.26 14.69 1.91
CA ARG A 51 10.71 14.97 3.26
C ARG A 51 9.28 15.55 3.26
N ALA A 52 8.27 14.74 2.94
CA ALA A 52 6.94 15.02 3.44
C ALA A 52 6.92 14.56 4.88
N ASP A 53 6.93 15.52 5.80
CA ASP A 53 6.39 15.23 7.11
C ASP A 53 4.90 14.89 6.95
N GLU A 54 4.44 13.90 7.72
CA GLU A 54 3.01 13.63 7.99
C GLU A 54 2.25 14.92 8.43
N GLN A 55 2.99 15.99 8.78
CA GLN A 55 2.54 17.34 9.12
C GLN A 55 2.31 18.30 7.94
N VAL A 56 2.58 17.93 6.68
CA VAL A 56 2.47 18.86 5.53
C VAL A 56 1.01 19.29 5.24
N LEU A 57 0.03 18.61 5.83
CA LEU A 57 -1.37 19.00 5.81
C LEU A 57 -1.69 19.77 7.09
N GLY A 58 -1.52 21.10 7.07
CA GLY A 58 -1.83 21.94 8.23
C GLY A 58 -3.32 21.91 8.63
N ASP A 59 -3.57 21.82 9.94
CA ASP A 59 -4.89 21.58 10.59
C ASP A 59 -6.06 22.48 10.14
N ALA A 60 -5.83 23.64 9.51
CA ALA A 60 -6.90 24.51 9.01
C ALA A 60 -7.23 24.27 7.53
N ALA A 61 -6.20 24.16 6.68
CA ALA A 61 -6.38 23.86 5.26
C ALA A 61 -6.87 22.41 5.05
N GLU A 62 -6.52 21.49 5.96
CA GLU A 62 -6.99 20.11 5.96
C GLU A 62 -8.49 20.01 6.30
N ARG A 63 -9.00 20.84 7.22
CA ARG A 63 -10.43 20.85 7.60
C ARG A 63 -11.32 21.38 6.49
N ASP A 64 -10.93 22.49 5.85
CA ASP A 64 -11.67 23.04 4.72
C ASP A 64 -11.69 22.03 3.56
N LEU A 65 -10.56 21.37 3.30
CA LEU A 65 -10.48 20.32 2.29
C LEU A 65 -11.39 19.13 2.60
N TYR A 66 -11.45 18.67 3.85
CA TYR A 66 -12.33 17.57 4.24
C TYR A 66 -13.80 17.88 4.04
N ARG A 67 -14.21 19.12 4.33
CA ARG A 67 -15.55 19.59 4.03
C ARG A 67 -15.80 19.63 2.53
N ASP A 68 -14.85 20.14 1.75
CA ASP A 68 -14.96 20.27 0.30
C ASP A 68 -15.11 18.91 -0.40
N VAL A 69 -14.33 17.89 0.00
CA VAL A 69 -14.34 16.56 -0.62
C VAL A 69 -15.50 15.68 -0.17
N LEU A 70 -16.01 15.86 1.05
CA LEU A 70 -17.17 15.12 1.56
C LEU A 70 -18.49 15.79 1.17
N GLY A 71 -18.48 17.10 0.89
CA GLY A 71 -19.68 17.86 0.55
C GLY A 71 -20.75 17.78 1.65
N PRO A 72 -22.04 17.57 1.29
CA PRO A 72 -23.13 17.47 2.26
C PRO A 72 -22.93 16.39 3.33
N ALA A 73 -22.24 15.29 2.99
CA ALA A 73 -21.97 14.21 3.93
C ALA A 73 -21.11 14.65 5.11
N HIS A 74 -20.29 15.70 4.95
CA HIS A 74 -19.52 16.27 6.07
C HIS A 74 -20.44 16.74 7.19
N ASP A 75 -21.43 17.57 6.84
CA ASP A 75 -22.31 18.19 7.81
C ASP A 75 -23.26 17.16 8.45
N GLU A 76 -23.67 16.13 7.69
CA GLU A 76 -24.39 14.98 8.22
C GLU A 76 -23.56 14.17 9.23
N MET A 77 -22.29 13.87 8.92
CA MET A 77 -21.41 13.13 9.83
C MET A 77 -21.17 13.90 11.13
N ILE A 78 -21.03 15.22 11.06
CA ILE A 78 -20.89 16.08 12.26
C ILE A 78 -22.19 16.06 13.08
N ALA A 79 -23.35 16.20 12.43
CA ALA A 79 -24.66 16.17 13.10
C ALA A 79 -24.91 14.84 13.81
N ASP A 80 -24.47 13.73 13.23
CA ASP A 80 -24.58 12.38 13.79
C ASP A 80 -23.51 12.07 14.86
N GLY A 81 -22.58 12.99 15.12
CA GLY A 81 -21.55 12.85 16.15
C GLY A 81 -20.44 11.85 15.77
N VAL A 82 -20.19 11.64 14.47
CA VAL A 82 -19.09 10.81 13.96
C VAL A 82 -17.77 11.32 14.53
N LYS A 83 -16.96 10.40 15.07
CA LYS A 83 -15.69 10.74 15.71
C LYS A 83 -14.63 11.11 14.67
N TRP A 84 -13.70 11.97 15.09
CA TRP A 84 -12.64 12.50 14.22
C TRP A 84 -11.87 11.44 13.41
N PRO A 85 -11.42 10.30 13.97
CA PRO A 85 -10.70 9.29 13.18
C PRO A 85 -11.55 8.70 12.06
N THR A 86 -12.85 8.52 12.30
CA THR A 86 -13.79 8.00 11.30
C THR A 86 -14.06 9.04 10.22
N LEU A 87 -14.27 10.31 10.60
CA LEU A 87 -14.44 11.41 9.65
C LEU A 87 -13.18 11.58 8.77
N LYS A 88 -11.99 11.55 9.38
CA LYS A 88 -10.71 11.60 8.66
C LYS A 88 -10.55 10.41 7.70
N HIS A 89 -10.88 9.20 8.13
CA HIS A 89 -10.85 8.01 7.26
C HIS A 89 -11.80 8.16 6.05
N SER A 90 -13.01 8.66 6.28
CA SER A 90 -13.98 8.95 5.22
C SER A 90 -13.47 10.01 4.24
N ALA A 91 -12.93 11.11 4.76
CA ALA A 91 -12.39 12.19 3.93
C ALA A 91 -11.22 11.71 3.06
N ILE A 92 -10.28 10.95 3.62
CA ILE A 92 -9.16 10.39 2.84
C ILE A 92 -9.67 9.40 1.79
N THR A 93 -10.68 8.58 2.11
CA THR A 93 -11.33 7.69 1.13
C THR A 93 -11.88 8.49 -0.06
N ALA A 94 -12.58 9.59 0.21
CA ALA A 94 -13.10 10.47 -0.84
C ALA A 94 -11.96 11.10 -1.67
N MET A 95 -10.88 11.55 -1.03
CA MET A 95 -9.71 12.09 -1.74
C MET A 95 -9.04 11.06 -2.65
N VAL A 96 -8.93 9.80 -2.21
CA VAL A 96 -8.40 8.70 -3.04
C VAL A 96 -9.31 8.43 -4.24
N TRP A 97 -10.62 8.44 -4.05
CA TRP A 97 -11.58 8.30 -5.15
C TRP A 97 -11.41 9.42 -6.19
N ILE A 98 -11.33 10.67 -5.74
CA ILE A 98 -11.18 11.86 -6.59
C ILE A 98 -9.88 11.82 -7.39
N ALA A 99 -8.77 11.43 -6.75
CA ALA A 99 -7.46 11.45 -7.40
C ALA A 99 -7.16 10.21 -8.25
N GLN A 100 -7.86 9.10 -8.01
CA GLN A 100 -7.64 7.83 -8.69
C GLN A 100 -8.95 7.30 -9.27
N ASP A 101 -9.63 6.42 -8.53
CA ASP A 101 -10.89 5.80 -8.92
C ASP A 101 -11.57 5.14 -7.70
N LYS A 102 -12.79 4.62 -7.92
CA LYS A 102 -13.60 3.97 -6.88
C LYS A 102 -12.95 2.70 -6.34
N ALA A 103 -12.25 1.94 -7.19
CA ALA A 103 -11.57 0.71 -6.78
C ALA A 103 -10.38 0.99 -5.85
N ALA A 104 -9.64 2.07 -6.07
CA ALA A 104 -8.60 2.54 -5.16
C ALA A 104 -9.17 2.97 -3.81
N ALA A 105 -10.28 3.70 -3.82
CA ALA A 105 -10.97 4.12 -2.61
C ALA A 105 -11.49 2.93 -1.79
N GLU A 106 -12.09 1.92 -2.42
CA GLU A 106 -12.55 0.70 -1.75
C GLU A 106 -11.42 -0.08 -1.08
N ARG A 107 -10.25 -0.17 -1.75
CA ARG A 107 -9.06 -0.81 -1.18
C ARG A 107 -8.58 -0.07 0.07
N TYR A 108 -8.51 1.27 0.01
CA TYR A 108 -8.15 2.09 1.16
C TYR A 108 -9.18 1.95 2.30
N TRP A 109 -10.47 1.99 1.97
CA TRP A 109 -11.56 1.84 2.93
C TRP A 109 -11.47 0.52 3.69
N THR A 110 -11.30 -0.59 2.97
CA THR A 110 -11.20 -1.96 3.53
C THR A 110 -9.94 -2.15 4.37
N ALA A 111 -8.87 -1.43 4.06
CA ALA A 111 -7.66 -1.44 4.87
C ALA A 111 -7.84 -0.71 6.22
N ALA A 112 -8.90 0.09 6.38
CA ALA A 112 -9.13 0.95 7.54
C ALA A 112 -7.91 1.82 7.87
N GLY A 113 -7.21 2.31 6.84
CA GLY A 113 -5.99 3.10 6.98
C GLY A 113 -4.75 2.34 7.46
N ASP A 114 -4.80 1.00 7.55
CA ASP A 114 -3.65 0.15 7.90
C ASP A 114 -2.91 -0.34 6.64
N PRO A 115 -1.70 0.18 6.34
CA PRO A 115 -0.93 -0.24 5.17
C PRO A 115 -0.59 -1.74 5.17
N SER A 116 -0.57 -2.37 6.35
CA SER A 116 -0.29 -3.81 6.46
C SER A 116 -1.44 -4.69 5.95
N ARG A 117 -2.67 -4.15 5.88
CA ARG A 117 -3.83 -4.81 5.25
C ARG A 117 -3.85 -4.65 3.73
N LEU A 118 -3.16 -3.63 3.20
CA LEU A 118 -2.94 -3.43 1.75
C LEU A 118 -1.81 -4.33 1.22
N ALA A 119 -0.88 -4.75 2.07
CA ALA A 119 0.20 -5.64 1.67
C ALA A 119 -0.35 -7.06 1.37
N PRO A 120 -0.04 -7.66 0.19
CA PRO A 120 -0.33 -9.07 -0.02
C PRO A 120 0.31 -9.86 1.11
N ASN A 121 -0.54 -10.62 1.79
CA ASN A 121 -0.25 -11.40 2.99
C ASN A 121 1.13 -12.07 2.88
N ARG A 122 1.92 -12.13 3.96
CA ARG A 122 3.27 -12.76 3.93
C ARG A 122 3.24 -14.17 3.31
N ALA A 123 2.10 -14.87 3.44
CA ALA A 123 1.81 -16.15 2.79
C ALA A 123 1.75 -16.07 1.24
N ALA A 124 1.15 -15.02 0.67
CA ALA A 124 1.10 -14.77 -0.76
C ALA A 124 2.49 -14.49 -1.35
N ARG A 125 3.36 -13.76 -0.63
CA ARG A 125 4.77 -13.61 -1.02
C ARG A 125 5.49 -14.96 -1.06
N ARG A 126 5.23 -15.85 -0.08
CA ARG A 126 5.83 -17.19 -0.04
C ARG A 126 5.32 -18.10 -1.16
N SER A 127 4.04 -18.02 -1.54
CA SER A 127 3.48 -18.81 -2.63
C SER A 127 3.94 -18.32 -4.01
N GLN A 128 4.11 -17.01 -4.22
CA GLN A 128 4.70 -16.46 -5.46
C GLN A 128 6.19 -16.78 -5.60
N SER A 129 6.96 -16.84 -4.50
CA SER A 129 8.34 -17.36 -4.55
C SER A 129 8.44 -18.88 -4.73
N GLY A 130 7.38 -19.64 -4.42
CA GLY A 130 7.32 -21.08 -4.64
C GLY A 130 7.17 -21.45 -6.12
N ALA A 131 6.38 -20.69 -6.87
CA ALA A 131 6.11 -20.93 -8.29
C ALA A 131 7.30 -20.60 -9.23
N ALA A 132 8.25 -19.77 -8.78
CA ALA A 132 9.44 -19.41 -9.56
C ALA A 132 10.69 -20.27 -9.25
N SER A 133 10.58 -21.27 -8.35
CA SER A 133 11.70 -22.13 -7.96
C SER A 133 11.73 -23.47 -8.72
N SER A 134 11.44 -23.49 -10.02
CA SER A 134 11.64 -24.67 -10.87
C SER A 134 13.09 -24.80 -11.39
N THR A 135 14.07 -24.25 -10.67
CA THR A 135 15.49 -24.59 -10.95
C THR A 135 15.76 -25.96 -10.31
N PRO A 136 16.05 -27.02 -11.08
CA PRO A 136 16.28 -28.35 -10.52
C PRO A 136 17.48 -28.29 -9.57
N SER A 137 17.29 -28.77 -8.34
CA SER A 137 18.38 -28.90 -7.38
C SER A 137 19.45 -29.83 -7.95
N ARG A 138 20.68 -29.34 -8.10
CA ARG A 138 21.85 -30.14 -8.46
C ARG A 138 22.02 -31.24 -7.41
N GLY A 139 21.82 -32.50 -7.82
CA GLY A 139 21.87 -33.66 -6.95
C GLY A 139 23.19 -33.75 -6.20
N SER A 140 23.09 -33.89 -4.88
CA SER A 140 24.20 -34.30 -4.02
C SER A 140 24.18 -35.83 -3.91
N THR A 141 25.23 -36.50 -4.36
CA THR A 141 25.50 -37.89 -3.98
C THR A 141 26.95 -38.02 -3.54
N SER A 142 27.12 -38.01 -2.22
CA SER A 142 28.28 -38.57 -1.54
C SER A 142 28.58 -39.99 -2.04
N GLY A 143 29.81 -40.23 -2.47
CA GLY A 143 30.34 -41.55 -2.76
C GLY A 143 31.68 -41.75 -2.07
N THR A 144 31.64 -42.15 -0.79
CA THR A 144 32.81 -42.71 -0.10
C THR A 144 33.18 -44.03 -0.79
N SER A 145 34.39 -44.13 -1.35
CA SER A 145 34.97 -45.42 -1.73
C SER A 145 36.44 -45.47 -1.34
N THR A 146 36.71 -46.29 -0.34
CA THR A 146 38.02 -46.58 0.26
C THR A 146 38.72 -47.70 -0.52
N ARG A 147 40.06 -47.61 -0.70
CA ARG A 147 40.94 -48.80 -0.81
C ARG A 147 42.41 -48.46 -0.47
N PRO A 148 43.24 -49.45 -0.06
CA PRO A 148 44.20 -49.32 1.05
C PRO A 148 45.68 -49.28 0.61
N ALA A 149 46.55 -48.92 1.57
CA ALA A 149 48.00 -48.73 1.46
C ALA A 149 48.83 -50.00 1.12
N PRO A 150 50.12 -49.85 0.75
CA PRO A 150 51.14 -50.27 1.71
C PRO A 150 52.47 -49.46 1.79
N ALA A 151 52.94 -49.33 3.04
CA ALA A 151 54.25 -49.62 3.64
C ALA A 151 55.61 -49.01 3.17
N ARG A 152 56.26 -48.39 4.17
CA ARG A 152 57.69 -48.40 4.57
C ARG A 152 58.70 -47.47 3.86
N GLY A 153 59.28 -46.58 4.66
CA GLY A 153 60.58 -45.96 4.39
C GLY A 153 61.07 -45.15 5.60
N ALA A 154 62.27 -45.49 6.09
CA ALA A 154 63.01 -44.87 7.19
C ALA A 154 63.18 -43.34 6.99
N GLY A 155 63.51 -42.50 7.96
CA GLY A 155 64.23 -42.71 9.20
C GLY A 155 64.58 -41.35 9.83
N LYS A 156 64.94 -41.44 11.08
CA LYS A 156 65.31 -40.41 12.06
C LYS A 156 66.58 -39.63 11.66
N LYS A 157 66.59 -38.29 11.83
CA LYS A 157 67.71 -37.36 12.20
C LYS A 157 67.39 -35.94 11.68
N GLY A 158 67.59 -34.83 12.38
CA GLY A 158 68.26 -34.54 13.65
C GLY A 158 68.07 -33.06 14.00
N ARG A 159 68.21 -32.75 15.30
CA ARG A 159 68.06 -31.43 15.94
C ARG A 159 69.22 -30.46 15.61
N LYS A 160 68.87 -29.16 15.67
CA LYS A 160 69.60 -27.97 16.19
C LYS A 160 71.04 -27.65 15.74
N ARG A 161 71.15 -26.38 15.32
CA ARG A 161 72.11 -25.31 15.70
C ARG A 161 73.28 -25.65 16.64
N HIS A 162 74.41 -25.04 16.29
CA HIS A 162 75.75 -24.90 16.91
C HIS A 162 76.74 -26.02 16.65
#